data_AF-A0A3N5VVH8-F1
#
_entry.id   AF-A0A3N5VVH8-F1
#
_cell.length_a   1.000
_cell.length_b   1.000
_cell.length_c   1.000
_cell.angle_alpha   90.00
_cell.angle_beta   90.00
_cell.angle_gamma   90.00
#
_symmetry.space_group_name_H-M   'P 1'
#
loop_
_entity.id
_entity.type
_entity.pdbx_description
1 polymer ?
#
loop_
_entity_poly.entity_id
_entity_poly.type
_entity_poly.pdbx_seq_one_letter_code
_entity_poly.pdbx_strand_id
1 'polypeptide(L)'
;MEEKPIMTKSGKSTPKKRKPNTIHPLSVPVEQQVIPSRKVFDALPLAIISVDWKGQIQYMNKTAKSMFGEPDGLLKLEEWPQRFGLYLDDGLIPYPVEKLPLVRALRGETVEEAEEIILRKAGDKKGIWISMSADILRDENGNVDGAVALLRDINYRKQIELSREKHVKRTEALYSFSRAVAEAGNDLHAIMSLLVKFTAEVIGDLSVLSLLNAAGDNMRIDAFHDTDSTGQALLRKLFVPGFEYDHSQTLGSSVIRSGEPLLIPLIAAEKLQAVTLPALRDYINEIGMESVLIVPLTGRTGVVGTLSLTRHRGSKPFNMEDQSFLTDIAYRAALAIENCRLFESLHAEITERLSAKQALAVSEERFRSIFEFVTVGIKVLNLEGRILQTNYAFQSIVGYTEEELVGNYFYKFLYPQDVQRANVLFQDVKTLGTS
;
A
#
# COMPACT_ATOMS: atom_id res chain seq x y z
N MET A 1 -5.74 -64.85 23.61
CA MET A 1 -4.35 -65.12 23.21
C MET A 1 -3.48 -64.35 24.17
N GLU A 2 -3.26 -64.93 25.35
CA GLU A 2 -2.14 -65.85 25.64
C GLU A 2 -0.96 -65.07 26.22
N GLU A 3 -1.14 -64.66 27.49
CA GLU A 3 -0.10 -64.88 28.48
C GLU A 3 0.04 -66.38 28.71
N LYS A 4 1.28 -66.85 28.95
CA LYS A 4 1.70 -67.75 30.05
C LYS A 4 3.04 -68.45 29.70
N PRO A 5 3.68 -69.20 30.63
CA PRO A 5 3.90 -69.03 32.08
C PRO A 5 5.42 -69.23 32.42
N ILE A 6 5.97 -69.25 33.66
CA ILE A 6 5.95 -70.38 34.61
C ILE A 6 6.84 -70.11 35.86
N MET A 7 6.22 -70.40 37.02
CA MET A 7 6.71 -70.94 38.30
C MET A 7 7.68 -70.18 39.21
N THR A 8 7.05 -69.60 40.24
CA THR A 8 7.35 -69.74 41.67
C THR A 8 7.38 -71.23 42.10
N LYS A 9 8.21 -71.74 43.03
CA LYS A 9 8.11 -71.71 44.52
C LYS A 9 9.16 -72.75 45.01
N SER A 10 9.92 -72.59 46.09
CA SER A 10 9.48 -72.78 47.47
C SER A 10 10.72 -72.77 48.38
N GLY A 11 10.52 -72.49 49.67
CA GLY A 11 11.58 -72.65 50.68
C GLY A 11 11.41 -71.76 51.90
N LYS A 12 10.41 -72.04 52.73
CA LYS A 12 10.32 -71.51 54.10
C LYS A 12 11.27 -72.29 55.01
N SER A 13 12.12 -71.63 55.79
CA SER A 13 12.31 -71.93 57.22
C SER A 13 13.10 -70.84 57.96
N THR A 14 12.44 -70.22 58.94
CA THR A 14 13.04 -69.62 60.14
C THR A 14 13.56 -70.73 61.08
N PRO A 15 14.31 -70.51 62.19
CA PRO A 15 14.68 -69.24 62.86
C PRO A 15 16.12 -69.18 63.48
N LYS A 16 16.41 -68.02 64.13
CA LYS A 16 17.18 -67.78 65.38
C LYS A 16 18.53 -67.03 65.31
N LYS A 17 18.41 -65.74 65.66
CA LYS A 17 19.17 -64.92 66.63
C LYS A 17 20.68 -65.24 66.82
N ARG A 18 21.52 -64.30 66.37
CA ARG A 18 22.65 -63.71 67.14
C ARG A 18 22.85 -62.24 66.73
N LYS A 19 22.76 -61.32 67.72
CA LYS A 19 23.39 -59.98 67.72
C LYS A 19 24.85 -60.16 68.16
N PRO A 20 25.72 -59.12 68.14
CA PRO A 20 25.87 -57.98 67.23
C PRO A 20 27.33 -57.83 66.73
N ASN A 21 27.58 -57.08 65.65
CA ASN A 21 28.84 -56.34 65.53
C ASN A 21 28.68 -55.10 64.64
N THR A 22 28.73 -53.96 65.31
CA THR A 22 29.32 -52.68 64.90
C THR A 22 29.40 -52.36 63.40
N ILE A 23 28.45 -51.55 62.95
CA ILE A 23 28.59 -50.72 61.75
C ILE A 23 29.00 -49.32 62.23
N HIS A 24 30.23 -48.90 61.92
CA HIS A 24 30.59 -47.48 61.99
C HIS A 24 29.78 -46.73 60.92
N PRO A 25 28.99 -45.70 61.26
CA PRO A 25 28.47 -44.80 60.26
C PRO A 25 29.65 -43.98 59.72
N LEU A 26 29.90 -44.09 58.42
CA LEU A 26 30.61 -43.06 57.67
C LEU A 26 29.81 -41.76 57.80
N SER A 27 30.15 -40.95 58.79
CA SER A 27 29.76 -39.55 58.87
C SER A 27 30.49 -38.79 57.76
N VAL A 28 29.91 -38.78 56.57
CA VAL A 28 30.24 -37.76 55.57
C VAL A 28 29.53 -36.48 56.03
N PRO A 29 30.25 -35.40 56.36
CA PRO A 29 29.61 -34.14 56.68
C PRO A 29 28.88 -33.67 55.43
N VAL A 30 27.62 -33.27 55.59
CA VAL A 30 26.89 -32.47 54.59
C VAL A 30 27.58 -31.10 54.58
N GLU A 31 28.72 -31.01 53.89
CA GLU A 31 29.23 -29.73 53.45
C GLU A 31 28.16 -29.14 52.54
N GLN A 32 27.52 -28.09 53.05
CA GLN A 32 26.70 -27.19 52.27
C GLN A 32 27.52 -26.75 51.05
N GLN A 33 27.28 -27.39 49.89
CA GLN A 33 27.72 -26.87 48.60
C GLN A 33 26.89 -25.63 48.29
N VAL A 34 27.18 -24.55 49.03
CA VAL A 34 26.83 -23.20 48.62
C VAL A 34 27.72 -22.91 47.42
N ILE A 35 27.22 -23.21 46.21
CA ILE A 35 27.77 -22.63 44.99
C ILE A 35 27.83 -21.12 45.27
N PRO A 36 28.99 -20.45 45.21
CA PRO A 36 29.04 -19.03 45.53
C PRO A 36 28.14 -18.32 44.52
N SER A 37 27.08 -17.70 45.03
CA SER A 37 25.98 -17.06 44.30
C SER A 37 26.42 -16.23 43.08
N ARG A 38 27.62 -15.67 43.12
CA ARG A 38 28.27 -14.95 42.01
C ARG A 38 28.46 -15.78 40.73
N LYS A 39 28.87 -17.06 40.81
CA LYS A 39 29.09 -17.89 39.60
C LYS A 39 27.80 -18.13 38.82
N VAL A 40 26.67 -18.22 39.52
CA VAL A 40 25.35 -18.37 38.90
C VAL A 40 24.96 -17.07 38.21
N PHE A 41 25.07 -15.93 38.92
CA PHE A 41 24.76 -14.62 38.35
C PHE A 41 25.64 -14.24 37.16
N ASP A 42 26.92 -14.62 37.16
CA ASP A 42 27.84 -14.38 36.03
C ASP A 42 27.55 -15.23 34.80
N ALA A 43 26.83 -16.35 34.95
CA ALA A 43 26.39 -17.19 33.84
C ALA A 43 25.08 -16.70 33.21
N LEU A 44 24.33 -15.82 33.88
CA LEU A 44 23.06 -15.31 33.37
C LEU A 44 23.28 -14.26 32.27
N PRO A 45 22.53 -14.33 31.16
CA PRO A 45 22.57 -13.33 30.07
C PRO A 45 21.79 -12.04 30.42
N LEU A 46 21.61 -11.76 31.71
CA LEU A 46 20.97 -10.56 32.24
C LEU A 46 22.02 -9.73 32.95
N ALA A 47 21.98 -8.41 32.79
CA ALA A 47 22.82 -7.53 33.59
C ALA A 47 22.20 -7.42 34.99
N ILE A 48 22.99 -7.72 36.01
CA ILE A 48 22.57 -7.70 37.41
C ILE A 48 23.46 -6.74 38.17
N ILE A 49 22.85 -5.79 38.87
CA ILE A 49 23.53 -4.81 39.71
C ILE A 49 22.86 -4.84 41.08
N SER A 50 23.60 -4.99 42.17
CA SER A 50 23.06 -4.79 43.51
C SER A 50 23.76 -3.63 44.21
N VAL A 51 22.99 -2.93 45.03
CA VAL A 51 23.45 -1.82 45.87
C VAL A 51 23.07 -2.06 47.32
N ASP A 52 23.80 -1.45 48.25
CA ASP A 52 23.40 -1.39 49.66
C ASP A 52 22.31 -0.33 49.91
N TRP A 53 21.85 -0.21 51.16
CA TRP A 53 20.86 0.79 51.57
C TRP A 53 21.28 2.25 51.34
N LYS A 54 22.58 2.53 51.18
CA LYS A 54 23.11 3.86 50.83
C LYS A 54 23.21 4.07 49.32
N GLY A 55 22.87 3.06 48.51
CA GLY A 55 22.95 3.10 47.06
C GLY A 55 24.32 2.80 46.48
N GLN A 56 25.26 2.29 47.28
CA GLN A 56 26.60 1.94 46.78
C GLN A 56 26.59 0.56 46.13
N ILE A 57 27.21 0.44 44.95
CA ILE A 57 27.30 -0.84 44.21
C ILE A 57 28.05 -1.89 45.03
N GLN A 58 27.36 -2.96 45.40
CA GLN A 58 27.90 -4.13 46.10
C GLN A 58 28.28 -5.24 45.11
N TYR A 59 27.57 -5.32 43.98
CA TYR A 59 27.84 -6.34 42.96
C TYR A 59 27.42 -5.88 41.56
N MET A 60 28.22 -6.25 40.57
CA MET A 60 27.88 -6.22 39.15
C MET A 60 28.36 -7.51 38.51
N ASN A 61 27.46 -8.24 37.86
CA ASN A 61 27.86 -9.44 37.12
C ASN A 61 28.61 -9.10 35.82
N LYS A 62 29.20 -10.13 35.20
CA LYS A 62 29.92 -9.98 33.92
C LYS A 62 29.10 -9.24 32.85
N THR A 63 27.82 -9.53 32.72
CA THR A 63 26.93 -8.91 31.73
C THR A 63 26.72 -7.42 32.02
N ALA A 64 26.49 -7.03 33.28
CA ALA A 64 26.36 -5.64 33.69
C ALA A 64 27.66 -4.85 33.46
N LYS A 65 28.82 -5.43 33.77
CA LYS A 65 30.13 -4.81 33.49
C LYS A 65 30.37 -4.61 31.99
N SER A 66 29.95 -5.56 31.15
CA SER A 66 30.04 -5.40 29.70
C SER A 66 29.11 -4.28 29.17
N MET A 67 27.93 -4.15 29.77
CA MET A 67 26.94 -3.13 29.42
C MET A 67 27.37 -1.73 29.86
N PHE A 68 27.83 -1.56 31.09
CA PHE A 68 28.10 -0.25 31.71
C PHE A 68 29.57 0.14 31.85
N GLY A 69 30.49 -0.81 31.65
CA GLY A 69 31.88 -0.66 32.07
C GLY A 69 32.07 -0.99 33.56
N GLU A 70 33.31 -1.04 34.01
CA GLU A 70 33.59 -1.08 35.45
C GLU A 70 33.47 0.34 36.03
N PRO A 71 32.75 0.52 37.14
CA PRO A 71 32.64 1.83 37.77
C PRO A 71 33.98 2.22 38.40
N ASP A 72 34.51 3.37 38.00
CA ASP A 72 35.68 3.98 38.64
C ASP A 72 35.24 4.73 39.91
N GLY A 73 35.49 4.16 41.09
CA GLY A 73 35.27 4.80 42.39
C GLY A 73 33.87 4.66 43.00
N LEU A 74 33.63 5.41 44.09
CA LEU A 74 32.35 5.46 44.80
C LEU A 74 31.34 6.30 44.01
N LEU A 75 30.46 5.62 43.26
CA LEU A 75 29.39 6.27 42.51
C LEU A 75 28.11 6.38 43.35
N LYS A 76 27.57 7.60 43.50
CA LYS A 76 26.26 7.81 44.14
C LYS A 76 25.13 7.64 43.13
N LEU A 77 23.97 7.16 43.57
CA LEU A 77 22.79 6.90 42.72
C LEU A 77 22.37 8.12 41.89
N GLU A 78 22.54 9.34 42.42
CA GLU A 78 22.15 10.57 41.74
C GLU A 78 22.96 10.83 40.45
N GLU A 79 24.16 10.27 40.37
CA GLU A 79 25.07 10.45 39.24
C GLU A 79 24.87 9.37 38.16
N TRP A 80 24.06 8.34 38.42
CA TRP A 80 23.93 7.18 37.53
C TRP A 80 23.35 7.53 36.16
N PRO A 81 22.26 8.31 36.02
CA PRO A 81 21.72 8.61 34.70
C PRO A 81 22.72 9.30 33.79
N GLN A 82 23.53 10.20 34.34
CA GLN A 82 24.54 10.93 33.58
C GLN A 82 25.78 10.08 33.33
N ARG A 83 26.26 9.34 34.33
CA ARG A 83 27.47 8.53 34.23
C ARG A 83 27.30 7.33 33.30
N PHE A 84 26.18 6.63 33.42
CA PHE A 84 25.86 5.47 32.59
C PHE A 84 25.13 5.84 31.31
N GLY A 85 24.67 7.09 31.19
CA GLY A 85 23.94 7.58 30.03
C GLY A 85 22.58 6.92 29.88
N LEU A 86 21.78 6.97 30.95
CA LEU A 86 20.38 6.55 30.95
C LEU A 86 19.53 7.76 30.55
N TYR A 87 18.74 7.60 29.48
CA TYR A 87 17.87 8.62 28.92
C TYR A 87 16.44 8.11 28.84
N LEU A 88 15.49 9.05 28.81
CA LEU A 88 14.10 8.76 28.44
C LEU A 88 14.00 8.27 26.98
N ASP A 89 12.79 7.92 26.57
CA ASP A 89 12.45 7.44 25.22
C ASP A 89 12.82 8.42 24.09
N ASP A 90 12.88 9.72 24.38
CA ASP A 90 13.37 10.75 23.48
C ASP A 90 14.88 10.68 23.20
N GLY A 91 15.64 10.00 24.08
CA GLY A 91 17.09 9.91 24.01
C GLY A 91 17.82 11.24 24.15
N LEU A 92 17.18 12.29 24.67
CA LEU A 92 17.76 13.62 24.85
C LEU A 92 17.80 13.99 26.33
N ILE A 93 16.75 13.64 27.08
CA ILE A 93 16.61 14.00 28.49
C ILE A 93 17.15 12.85 29.35
N PRO A 94 18.11 13.10 30.26
CA PRO A 94 18.57 12.11 31.21
C PRO A 94 17.41 11.56 32.05
N TYR A 95 17.42 10.26 32.31
CA TYR A 95 16.37 9.59 33.08
C TYR A 95 16.31 10.18 34.50
N PRO A 96 15.15 10.63 35.01
CA PRO A 96 15.05 11.21 36.34
C PRO A 96 15.49 10.21 37.42
N VAL A 97 16.42 10.61 38.29
CA VAL A 97 16.99 9.75 39.34
C VAL A 97 15.89 9.20 40.25
N GLU A 98 14.92 10.04 40.61
CA GLU A 98 13.83 9.69 41.52
C GLU A 98 12.90 8.62 40.93
N LYS A 99 12.90 8.49 39.60
CA LYS A 99 12.13 7.49 38.86
C LYS A 99 12.93 6.22 38.58
N LEU A 100 14.25 6.19 38.79
CA LEU A 100 15.04 4.98 38.55
C LEU A 100 14.44 3.81 39.33
N PRO A 101 14.18 2.65 38.69
CA PRO A 101 13.64 1.47 39.36
C PRO A 101 14.41 1.12 40.64
N LEU A 102 15.73 1.23 40.61
CA LEU A 102 16.60 0.95 41.76
C LEU A 102 16.39 1.91 42.94
N VAL A 103 16.16 3.21 42.67
CA VAL A 103 15.87 4.22 43.70
C VAL A 103 14.49 4.01 44.30
N ARG A 104 13.52 3.64 43.48
CA ARG A 104 12.15 3.31 43.91
C ARG A 104 12.13 2.04 44.77
N ALA A 105 12.88 1.01 44.38
CA ALA A 105 13.06 -0.21 45.16
C ALA A 105 13.64 0.05 46.56
N LEU A 106 14.65 0.91 46.68
CA LEU A 106 15.22 1.31 47.98
C LEU A 106 14.22 2.05 48.89
N ARG A 107 13.20 2.70 48.31
CA ARG A 107 12.08 3.32 49.05
C ARG A 107 10.99 2.32 49.45
N GLY A 108 11.15 1.05 49.09
CA GLY A 108 10.17 -0.01 49.37
C GLY A 108 9.10 -0.19 48.31
N GLU A 109 9.21 0.46 47.14
CA GLU A 109 8.32 0.21 46.01
C GLU A 109 8.79 -1.00 45.21
N THR A 110 7.95 -2.02 45.02
CA THR A 110 8.27 -3.12 44.10
C THR A 110 8.06 -2.64 42.67
N VAL A 111 9.10 -2.71 41.82
CA VAL A 111 9.02 -2.36 40.40
C VAL A 111 9.04 -3.65 39.58
N GLU A 112 7.88 -4.32 39.53
CA GLU A 112 7.69 -5.56 38.75
C GLU A 112 7.62 -5.29 37.25
N GLU A 113 6.99 -4.18 36.86
CA GLU A 113 6.96 -3.73 35.46
C GLU A 113 8.29 -3.11 35.08
N ALA A 114 8.96 -3.73 34.10
CA ALA A 114 10.29 -3.35 33.68
C ALA A 114 10.23 -2.07 32.82
N GLU A 115 10.73 -0.96 33.34
CA GLU A 115 10.75 0.33 32.65
C GLU A 115 11.72 0.30 31.48
N GLU A 116 11.30 0.86 30.35
CA GLU A 116 12.11 0.93 29.13
C GLU A 116 12.91 2.23 29.11
N ILE A 117 14.23 2.09 29.04
CA ILE A 117 15.19 3.19 29.18
C ILE A 117 16.16 3.12 28.00
N ILE A 118 16.57 4.27 27.47
CA ILE A 118 17.64 4.32 26.47
C ILE A 118 18.98 4.38 27.18
N LEU A 119 19.82 3.37 26.96
CA LEU A 119 21.21 3.37 27.39
C LEU A 119 22.10 3.88 26.25
N ARG A 120 22.82 4.98 26.47
CA ARG A 120 23.76 5.55 25.52
C ARG A 120 25.11 5.82 26.17
N LYS A 121 26.12 5.07 25.75
CA LYS A 121 27.49 5.26 26.24
C LYS A 121 28.02 6.64 25.87
N ALA A 122 28.86 7.21 26.73
CA ALA A 122 29.51 8.49 26.47
C ALA A 122 30.34 8.41 25.18
N GLY A 123 30.03 9.31 24.22
CA GLY A 123 30.66 9.33 22.89
C GLY A 123 29.94 8.54 21.80
N ASP A 124 28.98 7.67 22.14
CA ASP A 124 28.18 6.95 21.15
C ASP A 124 26.99 7.77 20.67
N LYS A 125 26.78 7.82 19.36
CA LYS A 125 25.60 8.46 18.75
C LYS A 125 24.34 7.58 18.77
N LYS A 126 24.48 6.27 19.01
CA LYS A 126 23.38 5.31 19.05
C LYS A 126 23.25 4.70 20.43
N GLY A 127 22.09 4.83 21.05
CA GLY A 127 21.75 4.11 22.28
C GLY A 127 21.13 2.74 21.99
N ILE A 128 21.12 1.88 23.00
CA ILE A 128 20.35 0.63 23.01
C ILE A 128 19.15 0.77 23.95
N TRP A 129 18.07 0.07 23.64
CA TRP A 129 16.94 -0.02 24.55
C TRP A 129 17.20 -1.08 25.60
N ILE A 130 17.05 -0.70 26.86
CA ILE A 130 17.11 -1.61 27.99
C ILE A 130 15.79 -1.62 28.74
N SER A 131 15.49 -2.74 29.36
CA SER A 131 14.36 -2.91 30.27
C SER A 131 14.93 -3.13 31.66
N MET A 132 14.58 -2.28 32.62
CA MET A 132 15.10 -2.31 33.99
C MET A 132 13.98 -2.61 34.98
N SER A 133 14.15 -3.67 35.76
CA SER A 133 13.36 -3.97 36.94
C SER A 133 14.25 -3.87 38.17
N ALA A 134 13.67 -3.56 39.32
CA ALA A 134 14.42 -3.60 40.57
C ALA A 134 13.55 -4.07 41.72
N ASP A 135 14.18 -4.77 42.66
CA ASP A 135 13.53 -5.26 43.87
C ASP A 135 14.45 -5.06 45.09
N ILE A 136 13.84 -5.05 46.27
CA ILE A 136 14.51 -4.77 47.53
C ILE A 136 15.21 -6.03 48.07
N LEU A 137 16.42 -5.85 48.59
CA LEU A 137 17.14 -6.88 49.34
C LEU A 137 16.89 -6.64 50.83
N ARG A 138 16.45 -7.69 51.53
CA ARG A 138 16.18 -7.64 52.97
C ARG A 138 17.17 -8.50 53.75
N ASP A 139 17.54 -8.03 54.92
CA ASP A 139 18.34 -8.81 55.87
C ASP A 139 17.51 -9.93 56.54
N GLU A 140 18.15 -10.78 57.34
CA GLU A 140 17.49 -11.86 58.09
C GLU A 140 16.42 -11.36 59.09
N ASN A 141 16.43 -10.06 59.43
CA ASN A 141 15.50 -9.41 60.33
C ASN A 141 14.35 -8.69 59.58
N GLY A 142 14.34 -8.73 58.24
CA GLY A 142 13.35 -8.08 57.38
C GLY A 142 13.60 -6.59 57.10
N ASN A 143 14.70 -6.01 57.59
CA ASN A 143 15.10 -4.64 57.28
C ASN A 143 15.64 -4.52 55.86
N VAL A 144 15.60 -3.32 55.29
CA VAL A 144 16.17 -3.02 53.98
C VAL A 144 17.70 -3.07 54.05
N ASP A 145 18.30 -4.09 53.44
CA ASP A 145 19.75 -4.26 53.32
C ASP A 145 20.28 -3.57 52.04
N GLY A 146 19.45 -3.52 51.00
CA GLY A 146 19.79 -2.90 49.73
C GLY A 146 18.74 -3.11 48.66
N ALA A 147 19.15 -3.08 47.39
CA ALA A 147 18.30 -3.38 46.25
C ALA A 147 19.09 -4.05 45.13
N VAL A 148 18.39 -4.81 44.28
CA VAL A 148 18.94 -5.45 43.09
C VAL A 148 18.18 -4.96 41.85
N ALA A 149 18.91 -4.49 40.84
CA ALA A 149 18.40 -4.19 39.51
C ALA A 149 18.76 -5.30 38.53
N LEU A 150 17.78 -5.67 37.72
CA LEU A 150 17.90 -6.57 36.58
C LEU A 150 17.70 -5.74 35.32
N LEU A 151 18.63 -5.87 34.37
CA LEU A 151 18.58 -5.16 33.11
C LEU A 151 18.68 -6.14 31.95
N ARG A 152 17.80 -5.95 30.96
CA ARG A 152 17.75 -6.74 29.73
C ARG A 152 17.90 -5.81 28.52
N ASP A 153 18.78 -6.17 27.59
CA ASP A 153 18.79 -5.56 26.25
C ASP A 153 17.54 -5.99 25.50
N ILE A 154 16.71 -5.01 25.12
CA ILE A 154 15.45 -5.19 24.40
C ILE A 154 15.49 -4.54 23.01
N ASN A 155 16.68 -4.19 22.50
CA ASN A 155 16.82 -3.51 21.21
C ASN A 155 16.20 -4.32 20.06
N TYR A 156 16.43 -5.63 20.02
CA TYR A 156 15.81 -6.51 19.01
C TYR A 156 14.28 -6.50 19.08
N ARG A 157 13.71 -6.60 20.29
CA ARG A 157 12.26 -6.51 20.51
C ARG A 157 11.72 -5.17 20.04
N LYS A 158 12.40 -4.07 20.38
CA LYS A 158 11.99 -2.71 19.99
C LYS A 158 12.06 -2.47 18.49
N GLN A 159 13.06 -3.03 17.81
CA GLN A 159 13.14 -2.96 16.35
C GLN A 159 11.98 -3.70 15.68
N ILE A 160 11.58 -4.87 16.21
CA ILE A 160 10.40 -5.61 15.72
C ILE A 160 9.12 -4.83 15.98
N GLU A 161 8.96 -4.28 17.18
CA GLU A 161 7.78 -3.50 17.56
C GLU A 161 7.61 -2.28 16.66
N LEU A 162 8.65 -1.46 16.51
CA LEU A 162 8.64 -0.28 15.64
C LEU A 162 8.42 -0.65 14.16
N SER A 163 9.01 -1.73 13.69
CA SER A 163 8.78 -2.22 12.31
C SER A 163 7.33 -2.68 12.14
N ARG A 164 6.78 -3.40 13.12
CA ARG A 164 5.38 -3.85 13.13
C ARG A 164 4.42 -2.67 13.13
N GLU A 165 4.64 -1.68 13.97
CA GLU A 165 3.81 -0.46 14.00
C GLU A 165 3.82 0.27 12.66
N LYS A 166 4.98 0.42 12.03
CA LYS A 166 5.09 0.98 10.67
C LYS A 166 4.31 0.15 9.65
N HIS A 167 4.43 -1.18 9.68
CA HIS A 167 3.69 -2.07 8.79
C HIS A 167 2.18 -1.99 8.99
N VAL A 168 1.70 -1.88 10.24
CA VAL A 168 0.29 -1.69 10.56
C VAL A 168 -0.22 -0.38 9.97
N LYS A 169 0.48 0.74 10.24
CA LYS A 169 0.11 2.06 9.68
C LYS A 169 0.06 2.05 8.15
N ARG A 170 1.06 1.41 7.51
CA ARG A 170 1.10 1.27 6.04
C ARG A 170 -0.08 0.46 5.51
N THR A 171 -0.44 -0.63 6.20
CA THR A 171 -1.55 -1.50 5.79
C THR A 171 -2.90 -0.80 5.96
N GLU A 172 -3.09 -0.10 7.08
CA GLU A 172 -4.29 0.71 7.33
C GLU A 172 -4.47 1.80 6.27
N ALA A 173 -3.40 2.51 5.93
CA ALA A 173 -3.39 3.52 4.88
C ALA A 173 -3.73 2.93 3.49
N LEU A 174 -3.14 1.79 3.12
CA LEU A 174 -3.48 1.08 1.87
C LEU A 174 -4.95 0.65 1.84
N TYR A 175 -5.46 0.14 2.96
CA TYR A 175 -6.85 -0.29 3.09
C TYR A 175 -7.81 0.90 2.96
N SER A 176 -7.54 2.01 3.67
CA SER A 176 -8.37 3.22 3.58
C SER A 176 -8.39 3.80 2.18
N PHE A 177 -7.24 3.83 1.50
CA PHE A 177 -7.17 4.30 0.12
C PHE A 177 -7.99 3.41 -0.82
N SER A 178 -7.80 2.08 -0.76
CA SER A 178 -8.57 1.14 -1.59
C SER A 178 -10.07 1.24 -1.37
N ARG A 179 -10.51 1.43 -0.12
CA ARG A 179 -11.92 1.63 0.20
C ARG A 179 -12.45 2.93 -0.42
N ALA A 180 -11.73 4.04 -0.28
CA ALA A 180 -12.15 5.33 -0.83
C ALA A 180 -12.18 5.32 -2.37
N VAL A 181 -11.25 4.62 -3.03
CA VAL A 181 -11.30 4.40 -4.49
C VAL A 181 -12.53 3.58 -4.88
N ALA A 182 -12.87 2.54 -4.12
CA ALA A 182 -14.07 1.73 -4.39
C ALA A 182 -15.37 2.53 -4.19
N GLU A 183 -15.41 3.42 -3.19
CA GLU A 183 -16.56 4.32 -2.93
C GLU A 183 -16.73 5.39 -4.02
N ALA A 184 -15.64 5.86 -4.63
CA ALA A 184 -15.69 6.76 -5.78
C ALA A 184 -16.26 6.09 -7.05
N GLY A 185 -16.27 4.75 -7.11
CA GLY A 185 -16.85 3.99 -8.21
C GLY A 185 -16.14 4.24 -9.54
N ASN A 186 -16.89 4.78 -10.52
CA ASN A 186 -16.38 5.08 -11.87
C ASN A 186 -16.14 6.59 -12.10
N ASP A 187 -16.12 7.40 -11.04
CA ASP A 187 -15.80 8.82 -11.15
C ASP A 187 -14.28 9.01 -11.23
N LEU A 188 -13.78 9.12 -12.47
CA LEU A 188 -12.35 9.29 -12.74
C LEU A 188 -11.79 10.55 -12.04
N HIS A 189 -12.53 11.66 -12.03
CA HIS A 189 -12.07 12.90 -11.41
C HIS A 189 -11.94 12.76 -9.89
N ALA A 190 -12.93 12.12 -9.25
CA ALA A 190 -12.89 11.84 -7.82
C ALA A 190 -11.71 10.94 -7.45
N ILE A 191 -11.45 9.87 -8.22
CA ILE A 191 -10.32 8.96 -7.98
C ILE A 191 -8.98 9.69 -8.11
N MET A 192 -8.81 10.49 -9.17
CA MET A 192 -7.59 11.25 -9.39
C MET A 192 -7.34 12.28 -8.29
N SER A 193 -8.39 13.01 -7.86
CA SER A 193 -8.32 13.98 -6.77
C SER A 193 -7.99 13.32 -5.43
N LEU A 194 -8.63 12.19 -5.13
CA LEU A 194 -8.36 11.38 -3.95
C LEU A 194 -6.91 10.89 -3.91
N LEU A 195 -6.39 10.39 -5.05
CA LEU A 195 -5.03 9.89 -5.16
C LEU A 195 -3.99 10.96 -4.80
N VAL A 196 -4.07 12.13 -5.45
CA VAL A 196 -3.08 13.19 -5.21
C VAL A 196 -3.18 13.73 -3.80
N LYS A 197 -4.40 13.89 -3.27
CA LYS A 197 -4.59 14.34 -1.89
C LYS A 197 -4.02 13.36 -0.88
N PHE A 198 -4.40 12.08 -0.98
CA PHE A 198 -3.97 11.05 -0.06
C PHE A 198 -2.45 10.89 -0.06
N THR A 199 -1.83 10.85 -1.23
CA THR A 199 -0.38 10.63 -1.34
C THR A 199 0.45 11.83 -0.91
N ALA A 200 -0.05 13.05 -1.11
CA ALA A 200 0.54 14.26 -0.54
C ALA A 200 0.38 14.33 0.98
N GLU A 201 -0.75 13.93 1.56
CA GLU A 201 -0.95 13.99 3.03
C GLU A 201 -0.22 12.87 3.79
N VAL A 202 -0.11 11.68 3.20
CA VAL A 202 0.43 10.49 3.88
C VAL A 202 1.91 10.27 3.62
N ILE A 203 2.39 10.59 2.42
CA ILE A 203 3.75 10.23 1.97
C ILE A 203 4.57 11.47 1.65
N GLY A 204 4.09 12.35 0.77
CA GLY A 204 4.83 13.51 0.26
C GLY A 204 4.46 14.81 0.94
N ASP A 205 4.68 15.92 0.24
CA ASP A 205 4.12 17.23 0.57
C ASP A 205 3.36 17.79 -0.65
N LEU A 206 3.93 17.62 -1.86
CA LEU A 206 3.24 17.83 -3.13
C LEU A 206 3.08 16.51 -3.87
N SER A 207 1.89 16.25 -4.40
CA SER A 207 1.58 15.15 -5.32
C SER A 207 1.08 15.66 -6.65
N VAL A 208 1.61 15.13 -7.75
CA VAL A 208 1.22 15.46 -9.12
C VAL A 208 0.96 14.17 -9.89
N LEU A 209 -0.26 14.04 -10.40
CA LEU A 209 -0.69 12.98 -11.29
C LEU A 209 -0.59 13.46 -12.74
N SER A 210 0.09 12.70 -13.57
CA SER A 210 0.20 13.01 -14.99
C SER A 210 -0.05 11.78 -15.85
N LEU A 211 -1.01 11.85 -16.77
CA LEU A 211 -1.38 10.71 -17.62
C LEU A 211 -0.94 10.95 -19.06
N LEU A 212 -0.63 9.85 -19.75
CA LEU A 212 -0.38 9.87 -21.18
C LEU A 212 -1.69 10.11 -21.95
N ASN A 213 -1.58 10.82 -23.07
CA ASN A 213 -2.66 10.93 -24.04
C ASN A 213 -2.86 9.60 -24.79
N ALA A 214 -3.88 9.52 -25.64
CA ALA A 214 -4.20 8.30 -26.38
C ALA A 214 -3.10 7.85 -27.36
N ALA A 215 -2.28 8.77 -27.86
CA ALA A 215 -1.16 8.47 -28.75
C ALA A 215 0.10 8.01 -28.00
N GLY A 216 0.20 8.29 -26.69
CA GLY A 216 1.34 7.95 -25.85
C GLY A 216 2.57 8.85 -26.03
N ASP A 217 2.46 9.94 -26.78
CA ASP A 217 3.57 10.85 -27.10
C ASP A 217 3.67 12.03 -26.12
N ASN A 218 2.54 12.54 -25.64
CA ASN A 218 2.49 13.64 -24.68
C ASN A 218 1.87 13.24 -23.35
N MET A 219 2.19 14.03 -22.32
CA MET A 219 1.59 13.93 -21.00
C MET A 219 0.72 15.14 -20.70
N ARG A 220 -0.27 14.92 -19.84
CA ARG A 220 -1.12 15.96 -19.26
C ARG A 220 -1.06 15.85 -17.74
N ILE A 221 -1.08 16.99 -17.04
CA ILE A 221 -1.29 17.01 -15.60
C ILE A 221 -2.80 16.97 -15.35
N ASP A 222 -3.28 15.85 -14.82
CA ASP A 222 -4.71 15.60 -14.62
C ASP A 222 -5.18 15.95 -13.20
N ALA A 223 -4.30 15.84 -12.21
CA ALA A 223 -4.58 16.24 -10.84
C ALA A 223 -3.28 16.58 -10.11
N PHE A 224 -3.40 17.43 -9.09
CA PHE A 224 -2.30 17.70 -8.16
C PHE A 224 -2.85 18.17 -6.82
N HIS A 225 -2.09 17.95 -5.76
CA HIS A 225 -2.38 18.47 -4.44
C HIS A 225 -1.10 18.84 -3.72
N ASP A 226 -1.07 20.04 -3.16
CA ASP A 226 0.00 20.51 -2.28
C ASP A 226 -0.57 20.70 -0.88
N THR A 227 0.14 20.19 0.13
CA THR A 227 -0.22 20.38 1.54
C THR A 227 -0.02 21.82 1.99
N ASP A 228 0.84 22.58 1.31
CA ASP A 228 1.01 24.02 1.54
C ASP A 228 0.01 24.83 0.68
N SER A 229 -0.78 25.67 1.34
CA SER A 229 -1.81 26.47 0.67
C SER A 229 -1.27 27.49 -0.33
N THR A 230 -0.06 28.02 -0.09
CA THR A 230 0.63 28.94 -1.00
C THR A 230 1.17 28.17 -2.21
N GLY A 231 1.81 27.02 -1.97
CA GLY A 231 2.24 26.09 -3.02
C GLY A 231 1.08 25.68 -3.93
N GLN A 232 -0.04 25.27 -3.33
CA GLN A 232 -1.28 24.92 -4.03
C GLN A 232 -1.79 26.06 -4.93
N ALA A 233 -1.73 27.31 -4.45
CA ALA A 233 -2.16 28.49 -5.20
C ALA A 233 -1.21 28.85 -6.36
N LEU A 234 0.11 28.68 -6.16
CA LEU A 234 1.11 28.89 -7.20
C LEU A 234 0.96 27.85 -8.32
N LEU A 235 0.81 26.58 -7.97
CA LEU A 235 0.65 25.49 -8.94
C LEU A 235 -0.66 25.59 -9.73
N ARG A 236 -1.74 26.10 -9.13
CA ARG A 236 -3.00 26.39 -9.86
C ARG A 236 -2.84 27.40 -11.00
N LYS A 237 -1.87 28.31 -10.91
CA LYS A 237 -1.55 29.25 -11.99
C LYS A 237 -0.72 28.59 -13.10
N LEU A 238 0.03 27.55 -12.75
CA LEU A 238 0.94 26.84 -13.66
C LEU A 238 0.26 25.70 -14.41
N PHE A 239 -0.51 24.88 -13.70
CA PHE A 239 -1.15 23.68 -14.24
C PHE A 239 -2.53 24.03 -14.80
N VAL A 240 -2.54 24.43 -16.07
CA VAL A 240 -3.76 24.76 -16.81
C VAL A 240 -4.44 23.47 -17.27
N PRO A 241 -5.76 23.30 -17.04
CA PRO A 241 -6.50 22.13 -17.51
C PRO A 241 -6.35 21.92 -19.02
N GLY A 242 -6.07 20.68 -19.43
CA GLY A 242 -5.96 20.32 -20.85
C GLY A 242 -4.62 20.64 -21.50
N PHE A 243 -3.66 21.25 -20.80
CA PHE A 243 -2.34 21.50 -21.35
C PHE A 243 -1.53 20.20 -21.45
N GLU A 244 -1.13 19.84 -22.66
CA GLU A 244 -0.23 18.71 -22.94
C GLU A 244 1.21 19.20 -23.11
N TYR A 245 2.16 18.39 -22.67
CA TYR A 245 3.59 18.67 -22.80
C TYR A 245 4.37 17.44 -23.25
N ASP A 246 5.44 17.69 -23.99
CA ASP A 246 6.39 16.66 -24.38
C ASP A 246 7.13 16.15 -23.14
N HIS A 247 6.92 14.88 -22.84
CA HIS A 247 7.51 14.23 -21.68
C HIS A 247 8.96 13.80 -21.89
N SER A 248 9.48 13.80 -23.13
CA SER A 248 10.79 13.27 -23.51
C SER A 248 11.96 13.92 -22.76
N GLN A 249 11.81 15.20 -22.40
CA GLN A 249 12.80 16.02 -21.70
C GLN A 249 12.52 16.16 -20.18
N THR A 250 11.55 15.41 -19.65
CA THR A 250 11.18 15.50 -18.23
C THR A 250 11.88 14.46 -17.38
N LEU A 251 11.93 14.68 -16.06
CA LEU A 251 12.43 13.69 -15.09
C LEU A 251 11.62 12.39 -15.12
N GLY A 252 10.33 12.45 -15.46
CA GLY A 252 9.47 11.27 -15.60
C GLY A 252 9.73 10.43 -16.86
N SER A 253 10.52 10.94 -17.81
CA SER A 253 10.77 10.26 -19.09
C SER A 253 11.41 8.88 -18.93
N SER A 254 12.34 8.73 -18.00
CA SER A 254 12.96 7.43 -17.72
C SER A 254 11.95 6.46 -17.13
N VAL A 255 11.09 6.93 -16.22
CA VAL A 255 10.08 6.13 -15.52
C VAL A 255 9.06 5.57 -16.49
N ILE A 256 8.62 6.38 -17.47
CA ILE A 256 7.68 5.94 -18.51
C ILE A 256 8.30 4.87 -19.40
N ARG A 257 9.56 5.05 -19.81
CA ARG A 257 10.25 4.10 -20.68
C ARG A 257 10.62 2.79 -19.98
N SER A 258 11.09 2.85 -18.74
CA SER A 258 11.55 1.66 -18.02
C SER A 258 10.43 0.95 -17.25
N GLY A 259 9.38 1.66 -16.86
CA GLY A 259 8.41 1.16 -15.88
C GLY A 259 9.00 1.03 -14.47
N GLU A 260 10.15 1.64 -14.19
CA GLU A 260 10.83 1.61 -12.89
C GLU A 260 10.74 2.97 -12.20
N PRO A 261 10.52 3.01 -10.87
CA PRO A 261 10.49 4.27 -10.13
C PRO A 261 11.83 5.02 -10.18
N LEU A 262 11.75 6.35 -10.09
CA LEU A 262 12.88 7.25 -9.92
C LEU A 262 12.81 7.91 -8.55
N LEU A 263 13.83 7.67 -7.72
CA LEU A 263 14.01 8.34 -6.43
C LEU A 263 15.21 9.29 -6.51
N ILE A 264 14.98 10.56 -6.21
CA ILE A 264 15.98 11.60 -6.02
C ILE A 264 15.93 12.00 -4.54
N PRO A 265 16.77 11.42 -3.67
CA PRO A 265 16.73 11.68 -2.23
C PRO A 265 17.01 13.15 -1.90
N LEU A 266 17.91 13.79 -2.64
CA LEU A 266 18.23 15.20 -2.47
C LEU A 266 18.46 15.86 -3.83
N ILE A 267 17.78 16.98 -4.06
CA ILE A 267 17.95 17.77 -5.28
C ILE A 267 19.07 18.78 -5.07
N ALA A 268 20.06 18.78 -5.97
CA ALA A 268 21.14 19.76 -5.96
C ALA A 268 20.61 21.17 -6.28
N ALA A 269 21.05 22.18 -5.52
CA ALA A 269 20.56 23.55 -5.64
C ALA A 269 20.79 24.14 -7.04
N GLU A 270 21.89 23.78 -7.70
CA GLU A 270 22.23 24.22 -9.06
C GLU A 270 21.20 23.73 -10.09
N LYS A 271 20.64 22.54 -9.90
CA LYS A 271 19.58 22.00 -10.78
C LYS A 271 18.28 22.77 -10.64
N LEU A 272 17.96 23.23 -9.43
CA LEU A 272 16.78 24.07 -9.19
C LEU A 272 16.96 25.47 -9.78
N GLN A 273 18.17 26.04 -9.71
CA GLN A 273 18.48 27.35 -10.30
C GLN A 273 18.43 27.34 -11.83
N ALA A 274 18.70 26.20 -12.47
CA ALA A 274 18.60 26.04 -13.92
C ALA A 274 17.15 26.05 -14.45
N VAL A 275 16.13 26.01 -13.59
CA VAL A 275 14.73 26.07 -14.00
C VAL A 275 14.40 27.46 -14.55
N THR A 276 13.99 27.49 -15.84
CA THR A 276 13.71 28.73 -16.57
C THR A 276 12.24 29.15 -16.54
N LEU A 277 11.33 28.24 -16.22
CA LEU A 277 9.89 28.50 -16.22
C LEU A 277 9.50 29.41 -15.03
N PRO A 278 9.06 30.66 -15.26
CA PRO A 278 8.90 31.65 -14.19
C PRO A 278 7.97 31.20 -13.05
N ALA A 279 6.79 30.66 -13.39
CA ALA A 279 5.83 30.22 -12.37
C ALA A 279 6.32 29.02 -11.53
N LEU A 280 7.16 28.15 -12.10
CA LEU A 280 7.79 27.06 -11.34
C LEU A 280 8.95 27.59 -10.47
N ARG A 281 9.65 28.63 -10.92
CA ARG A 281 10.69 29.30 -10.14
C ARG A 281 10.11 29.97 -8.90
N ASP A 282 8.95 30.61 -9.01
CA ASP A 282 8.26 31.21 -7.86
C ASP A 282 7.94 30.13 -6.81
N TYR A 283 7.45 28.97 -7.25
CA TYR A 283 7.20 27.82 -6.37
C TYR A 283 8.49 27.31 -5.68
N ILE A 284 9.58 27.14 -6.45
CA ILE A 284 10.87 26.68 -5.91
C ILE A 284 11.45 27.68 -4.89
N ASN A 285 11.27 28.98 -5.12
CA ASN A 285 11.78 30.00 -4.22
C ASN A 285 11.00 30.02 -2.91
N GLU A 286 9.67 30.04 -3.00
CA GLU A 286 8.75 30.19 -1.88
C GLU A 286 8.64 28.91 -1.03
N ILE A 287 8.42 27.76 -1.68
CA ILE A 287 8.16 26.47 -1.02
C ILE A 287 9.41 25.58 -0.99
N GLY A 288 10.12 25.54 -2.12
CA GLY A 288 11.29 24.69 -2.30
C GLY A 288 10.97 23.23 -2.62
N MET A 289 11.99 22.54 -3.11
CA MET A 289 11.93 21.13 -3.50
C MET A 289 13.20 20.44 -3.00
N GLU A 290 13.08 19.60 -1.97
CA GLU A 290 14.20 18.93 -1.32
C GLU A 290 14.46 17.55 -1.95
N SER A 291 13.39 16.79 -2.19
CA SER A 291 13.43 15.41 -2.67
C SER A 291 12.28 15.16 -3.64
N VAL A 292 12.51 14.32 -4.65
CA VAL A 292 11.50 13.94 -5.65
C VAL A 292 11.45 12.42 -5.76
N LEU A 293 10.24 11.89 -5.81
CA LEU A 293 9.98 10.48 -6.04
C LEU A 293 8.92 10.37 -7.14
N ILE A 294 9.24 9.68 -8.23
CA ILE A 294 8.34 9.48 -9.36
C ILE A 294 8.14 7.98 -9.54
N VAL A 295 6.88 7.53 -9.51
CA VAL A 295 6.52 6.13 -9.78
C VAL A 295 5.67 6.04 -11.05
N PRO A 296 5.77 4.93 -11.79
CA PRO A 296 4.89 4.69 -12.93
C PRO A 296 3.50 4.32 -12.45
N LEU A 297 2.49 4.74 -13.21
CA LEU A 297 1.15 4.19 -13.13
C LEU A 297 1.06 3.09 -14.18
N THR A 298 1.33 1.86 -13.75
CA THR A 298 1.37 0.70 -14.66
C THR A 298 0.01 0.01 -14.67
N GLY A 299 -0.70 0.16 -15.78
CA GLY A 299 -1.93 -0.58 -16.08
C GLY A 299 -1.63 -1.95 -16.70
N ARG A 300 -2.66 -2.60 -17.24
CA ARG A 300 -2.52 -3.92 -17.87
C ARG A 300 -1.73 -3.89 -19.17
N THR A 301 -1.82 -2.79 -19.92
CA THR A 301 -1.20 -2.63 -21.24
C THR A 301 0.13 -1.89 -21.21
N GLY A 302 0.61 -1.47 -20.03
CA GLY A 302 1.85 -0.73 -19.87
C GLY A 302 1.70 0.48 -18.94
N VAL A 303 2.68 1.38 -19.00
CA VAL A 303 2.65 2.63 -18.23
C VAL A 303 1.61 3.57 -18.86
N VAL A 304 0.61 3.98 -18.07
CA VAL A 304 -0.44 4.92 -18.50
C VAL A 304 -0.17 6.36 -18.04
N GLY A 305 0.85 6.56 -17.21
CA GLY A 305 1.24 7.86 -16.67
C GLY A 305 2.25 7.74 -15.53
N THR A 306 2.44 8.83 -14.80
CA THR A 306 3.28 8.89 -13.60
C THR A 306 2.55 9.53 -12.44
N LEU A 307 2.95 9.12 -11.24
CA LEU A 307 2.61 9.80 -10.00
C LEU A 307 3.91 10.31 -9.39
N SER A 308 3.98 11.62 -9.18
CA SER A 308 5.18 12.32 -8.73
C SER A 308 4.94 12.94 -7.37
N LEU A 309 5.75 12.57 -6.38
CA LEU A 309 5.80 13.22 -5.08
C LEU A 309 7.02 14.11 -4.95
N THR A 310 6.84 15.24 -4.27
CA THR A 310 7.92 16.16 -3.91
C THR A 310 7.87 16.46 -2.41
N ARG A 311 9.05 16.56 -1.79
CA ARG A 311 9.24 17.12 -0.45
C ARG A 311 9.57 18.60 -0.52
N HIS A 312 8.96 19.39 0.34
CA HIS A 312 9.29 20.80 0.53
C HIS A 312 10.66 20.96 1.21
N ARG A 313 11.18 22.18 1.21
CA ARG A 313 12.47 22.51 1.83
C ARG A 313 12.46 22.16 3.32
N GLY A 314 13.47 21.41 3.78
CA GLY A 314 13.61 21.01 5.18
C GLY A 314 12.79 19.79 5.60
N SER A 315 11.92 19.26 4.73
CA SER A 315 11.25 17.98 4.96
C SER A 315 12.24 16.81 4.87
N LYS A 316 11.93 15.71 5.55
CA LYS A 316 12.76 14.50 5.49
C LYS A 316 12.78 13.92 4.07
N PRO A 317 13.96 13.69 3.47
CA PRO A 317 14.11 13.05 2.17
C PRO A 317 13.34 11.73 2.03
N PHE A 318 12.83 11.48 0.83
CA PHE A 318 12.24 10.18 0.51
C PHE A 318 13.30 9.08 0.58
N ASN A 319 12.88 7.89 0.98
CA ASN A 319 13.70 6.69 1.02
C ASN A 319 13.02 5.52 0.28
N MET A 320 13.67 4.35 0.27
CA MET A 320 13.16 3.17 -0.43
C MET A 320 11.84 2.61 0.14
N GLU A 321 11.58 2.80 1.44
CA GLU A 321 10.29 2.43 2.05
C GLU A 321 9.16 3.29 1.48
N ASP A 322 9.39 4.60 1.32
CA ASP A 322 8.44 5.55 0.71
C ASP A 322 8.21 5.21 -0.76
N GLN A 323 9.27 4.92 -1.52
CA GLN A 323 9.17 4.47 -2.92
C GLN A 323 8.32 3.22 -3.04
N SER A 324 8.59 2.21 -2.22
CA SER A 324 7.81 0.97 -2.23
C SER A 324 6.35 1.24 -1.89
N PHE A 325 6.08 2.09 -0.89
CA PHE A 325 4.71 2.40 -0.48
C PHE A 325 3.94 3.16 -1.55
N LEU A 326 4.56 4.16 -2.17
CA LEU A 326 3.95 4.91 -3.26
C LEU A 326 3.69 4.02 -4.47
N THR A 327 4.60 3.09 -4.77
CA THR A 327 4.44 2.13 -5.88
C THR A 327 3.21 1.24 -5.67
N ASP A 328 2.96 0.76 -4.44
CA ASP A 328 1.76 -0.05 -4.13
C ASP A 328 0.46 0.75 -4.34
N ILE A 329 0.45 2.03 -3.95
CA ILE A 329 -0.69 2.92 -4.16
C ILE A 329 -0.90 3.20 -5.65
N ALA A 330 0.18 3.55 -6.36
CA ALA A 330 0.17 3.84 -7.78
C ALA A 330 -0.34 2.66 -8.60
N TYR A 331 0.05 1.43 -8.26
CA TYR A 331 -0.46 0.23 -8.92
C TYR A 331 -1.99 0.11 -8.81
N ARG A 332 -2.54 0.31 -7.59
CA ARG A 332 -3.99 0.26 -7.36
C ARG A 332 -4.73 1.38 -8.09
N ALA A 333 -4.14 2.57 -8.08
CA ALA A 333 -4.71 3.74 -8.75
C ALA A 333 -4.69 3.58 -10.27
N ALA A 334 -3.62 3.05 -10.85
CA ALA A 334 -3.50 2.80 -12.29
C ALA A 334 -4.62 1.86 -12.77
N LEU A 335 -4.88 0.77 -12.05
CA LEU A 335 -5.99 -0.14 -12.35
C LEU A 335 -7.36 0.55 -12.27
N ALA A 336 -7.58 1.40 -11.27
CA ALA A 336 -8.84 2.13 -11.12
C ALA A 336 -9.03 3.16 -12.25
N ILE A 337 -7.99 3.91 -12.59
CA ILE A 337 -7.98 4.88 -13.69
C ILE A 337 -8.24 4.20 -15.03
N GLU A 338 -7.55 3.08 -15.30
CA GLU A 338 -7.74 2.29 -16.52
C GLU A 338 -9.17 1.75 -16.61
N ASN A 339 -9.72 1.21 -15.51
CA ASN A 339 -11.10 0.74 -15.47
C ASN A 339 -12.11 1.86 -15.74
N CYS A 340 -11.92 3.07 -15.20
CA CYS A 340 -12.81 4.20 -15.46
C CYS A 340 -12.76 4.63 -16.93
N ARG A 341 -11.56 4.76 -17.50
CA ARG A 341 -11.38 5.11 -18.92
C ARG A 341 -12.03 4.08 -19.85
N LEU A 342 -11.88 2.78 -19.55
CA LEU A 342 -12.54 1.70 -20.28
C LEU A 342 -14.06 1.78 -20.16
N PHE A 343 -14.57 2.04 -18.95
CA PHE A 343 -16.00 2.18 -18.71
C PHE A 343 -16.60 3.36 -19.50
N GLU A 344 -15.97 4.53 -19.46
CA GLU A 344 -16.39 5.71 -20.24
C GLU A 344 -16.41 5.42 -21.75
N SER A 345 -15.36 4.75 -22.25
CA SER A 345 -15.23 4.42 -23.67
C SER A 345 -16.32 3.46 -24.13
N LEU A 346 -16.58 2.40 -23.35
CA LEU A 346 -17.64 1.43 -23.62
C LEU A 346 -19.03 2.09 -23.56
N HIS A 347 -19.26 2.98 -22.60
CA HIS A 347 -20.52 3.71 -22.49
C HIS A 347 -20.77 4.62 -23.70
N ALA A 348 -19.74 5.31 -24.19
CA ALA A 348 -19.83 6.13 -25.39
C ALA A 348 -20.18 5.27 -26.62
N GLU A 349 -19.48 4.15 -26.83
CA GLU A 349 -19.73 3.24 -27.95
C GLU A 349 -21.16 2.65 -27.93
N ILE A 350 -21.63 2.21 -26.76
CA ILE A 350 -22.99 1.69 -26.62
C ILE A 350 -24.02 2.78 -26.94
N THR A 351 -23.80 4.01 -26.48
CA THR A 351 -24.70 5.14 -26.71
C THR A 351 -24.79 5.48 -28.20
N GLU A 352 -23.66 5.53 -28.89
CA GLU A 352 -23.59 5.75 -30.33
C GLU A 352 -24.32 4.63 -31.10
N ARG A 353 -24.05 3.37 -30.75
CA ARG A 353 -24.68 2.21 -31.40
C ARG A 353 -26.19 2.19 -31.21
N LEU A 354 -26.69 2.51 -30.01
CA LEU A 354 -28.13 2.58 -29.75
C LEU A 354 -28.78 3.71 -30.55
N SER A 355 -28.13 4.86 -30.62
CA SER A 355 -28.60 6.02 -31.40
C SER A 355 -28.68 5.68 -32.89
N ALA A 356 -27.65 5.02 -33.44
CA ALA A 356 -27.62 4.57 -34.84
C ALA A 356 -28.72 3.55 -35.14
N LYS A 357 -28.94 2.58 -34.24
CA LYS A 357 -30.04 1.59 -34.39
C LYS A 357 -31.41 2.24 -34.36
N GLN A 358 -31.62 3.21 -33.47
CA GLN A 358 -32.90 3.93 -33.38
C GLN A 358 -33.14 4.79 -34.62
N ALA A 359 -32.11 5.49 -35.12
CA ALA A 359 -32.20 6.25 -36.37
C ALA A 359 -32.54 5.36 -37.57
N LEU A 360 -31.94 4.17 -37.65
CA LEU A 360 -32.27 3.17 -38.67
C LEU A 360 -33.73 2.72 -38.56
N ALA A 361 -34.19 2.34 -37.36
CA ALA A 361 -35.58 1.92 -37.15
C ALA A 361 -36.60 3.00 -37.54
N VAL A 362 -36.34 4.26 -37.16
CA VAL A 362 -37.19 5.40 -37.54
C VAL A 362 -37.16 5.63 -39.06
N SER A 363 -36.00 5.48 -39.70
CA SER A 363 -35.90 5.61 -41.16
C SER A 363 -36.65 4.48 -41.89
N GLU A 364 -36.56 3.25 -41.41
CA GLU A 364 -37.29 2.09 -41.95
C GLU A 364 -38.80 2.26 -41.80
N GLU A 365 -39.28 2.74 -40.64
CA GLU A 365 -40.70 3.01 -40.41
C GLU A 365 -41.22 4.16 -41.28
N ARG A 366 -40.43 5.24 -41.41
CA ARG A 366 -40.74 6.36 -42.33
C ARG A 366 -40.78 5.88 -43.78
N PHE A 367 -39.80 5.10 -44.22
CA PHE A 367 -39.78 4.52 -45.56
C PHE A 367 -41.00 3.63 -45.79
N ARG A 368 -41.31 2.72 -44.86
CA ARG A 368 -42.48 1.84 -44.93
C ARG A 368 -43.77 2.65 -45.02
N SER A 369 -43.92 3.66 -44.18
CA SER A 369 -45.12 4.51 -44.18
C SER A 369 -45.27 5.27 -45.51
N ILE A 370 -44.20 5.88 -46.02
CA ILE A 370 -44.23 6.59 -47.31
C ILE A 370 -44.51 5.60 -48.45
N PHE A 371 -43.82 4.46 -48.47
CA PHE A 371 -43.99 3.44 -49.49
C PHE A 371 -45.44 2.97 -49.56
N GLU A 372 -46.05 2.61 -48.42
CA GLU A 372 -47.41 2.08 -48.36
C GLU A 372 -48.50 3.11 -48.66
N PHE A 373 -48.38 4.35 -48.16
CA PHE A 373 -49.47 5.34 -48.22
C PHE A 373 -49.40 6.32 -49.41
N VAL A 374 -48.33 6.30 -50.22
CA VAL A 374 -48.28 7.12 -51.45
C VAL A 374 -49.31 6.61 -52.47
N THR A 375 -50.06 7.53 -53.08
CA THR A 375 -51.15 7.22 -54.02
C THR A 375 -50.68 6.79 -55.41
N VAL A 376 -49.37 6.87 -55.68
CA VAL A 376 -48.75 6.38 -56.91
C VAL A 376 -48.39 4.91 -56.73
N GLY A 377 -48.69 4.09 -57.73
CA GLY A 377 -48.30 2.68 -57.72
C GLY A 377 -46.78 2.52 -57.83
N ILE A 378 -46.15 1.96 -56.79
CA ILE A 378 -44.73 1.66 -56.72
C ILE A 378 -44.53 0.14 -56.70
N LYS A 379 -43.60 -0.35 -57.52
CA LYS A 379 -43.12 -1.73 -57.47
C LYS A 379 -41.59 -1.75 -57.51
N VAL A 380 -40.99 -2.65 -56.73
CA VAL A 380 -39.55 -2.92 -56.71
C VAL A 380 -39.32 -4.23 -57.45
N LEU A 381 -38.37 -4.24 -58.38
CA LEU A 381 -38.01 -5.41 -59.19
C LEU A 381 -36.57 -5.84 -58.90
N ASN A 382 -36.27 -7.12 -59.03
CA ASN A 382 -34.89 -7.60 -59.09
C ASN A 382 -34.31 -7.44 -60.52
N LEU A 383 -33.03 -7.77 -60.71
CA LEU A 383 -32.35 -7.64 -62.01
C LEU A 383 -32.90 -8.57 -63.10
N GLU A 384 -33.67 -9.60 -62.74
CA GLU A 384 -34.36 -10.50 -63.67
C GLU A 384 -35.78 -10.04 -63.99
N GLY A 385 -36.26 -8.95 -63.38
CA GLY A 385 -37.61 -8.41 -63.59
C GLY A 385 -38.70 -9.10 -62.76
N ARG A 386 -38.32 -9.84 -61.71
CA ARG A 386 -39.29 -10.37 -60.74
C ARG A 386 -39.66 -9.29 -59.74
N ILE A 387 -40.94 -9.21 -59.41
CA ILE A 387 -41.46 -8.28 -58.39
C ILE A 387 -40.96 -8.73 -57.02
N LEU A 388 -40.26 -7.84 -56.31
CA LEU A 388 -39.79 -8.05 -54.94
C LEU A 388 -40.75 -7.47 -53.91
N GLN A 389 -41.36 -6.32 -54.21
CA GLN A 389 -42.26 -5.60 -53.29
C GLN A 389 -43.19 -4.68 -54.08
N THR A 390 -44.40 -4.46 -53.59
CA THR A 390 -45.37 -3.50 -54.16
C THR A 390 -46.09 -2.75 -53.06
N ASN A 391 -46.44 -1.48 -53.29
CA ASN A 391 -47.27 -0.75 -52.34
C ASN A 391 -48.77 -0.97 -52.58
N TYR A 392 -49.60 -0.61 -51.59
CA TYR A 392 -51.05 -0.73 -51.67
C TYR A 392 -51.67 -0.03 -52.90
N ALA A 393 -51.14 1.14 -53.30
CA ALA A 393 -51.63 1.84 -54.48
C ALA A 393 -51.41 1.04 -55.78
N PHE A 394 -50.24 0.39 -55.94
CA PHE A 394 -49.99 -0.45 -57.11
C PHE A 394 -50.93 -1.65 -57.15
N GLN A 395 -51.10 -2.33 -56.02
CA GLN A 395 -52.04 -3.44 -55.85
C GLN A 395 -53.47 -3.03 -56.23
N SER A 396 -53.91 -1.86 -55.75
CA SER A 396 -55.24 -1.30 -56.05
C SER A 396 -55.42 -0.95 -57.54
N ILE A 397 -54.37 -0.45 -58.20
CA ILE A 397 -54.40 -0.10 -59.62
C ILE A 397 -54.52 -1.36 -60.49
N VAL A 398 -53.76 -2.41 -60.18
CA VAL A 398 -53.74 -3.64 -61.01
C VAL A 398 -54.78 -4.68 -60.60
N GLY A 399 -55.32 -4.58 -59.38
CA GLY A 399 -56.35 -5.48 -58.85
C GLY A 399 -55.85 -6.84 -58.34
N TYR A 400 -54.56 -6.96 -58.00
CA TYR A 400 -53.93 -8.19 -57.51
C TYR A 400 -53.34 -7.97 -56.11
N THR A 401 -53.34 -9.01 -55.27
CA THR A 401 -52.73 -8.93 -53.94
C THR A 401 -51.20 -8.99 -54.00
N GLU A 402 -50.53 -8.61 -52.91
CA GLU A 402 -49.07 -8.70 -52.84
C GLU A 402 -48.57 -10.14 -53.05
N GLU A 403 -49.26 -11.14 -52.48
CA GLU A 403 -48.88 -12.55 -52.61
C GLU A 403 -48.99 -13.06 -54.05
N GLU A 404 -49.92 -12.51 -54.83
CA GLU A 404 -50.08 -12.86 -56.25
C GLU A 404 -49.02 -12.18 -57.12
N LEU A 405 -48.57 -10.98 -56.74
CA LEU A 405 -47.61 -10.17 -57.50
C LEU A 405 -46.16 -10.57 -57.21
N VAL A 406 -45.77 -10.69 -55.94
CA VAL A 406 -44.39 -10.93 -55.51
C VAL A 406 -43.89 -12.27 -56.04
N GLY A 407 -42.64 -12.29 -56.49
CA GLY A 407 -41.98 -13.45 -57.10
C GLY A 407 -42.35 -13.71 -58.57
N ASN A 408 -43.44 -13.12 -59.09
CA ASN A 408 -43.79 -13.20 -60.51
C ASN A 408 -43.02 -12.16 -61.34
N TYR A 409 -42.91 -12.40 -62.65
CA TYR A 409 -42.34 -11.43 -63.58
C TYR A 409 -43.30 -10.25 -63.82
N PHE A 410 -42.77 -9.02 -63.82
CA PHE A 410 -43.59 -7.81 -63.88
C PHE A 410 -44.50 -7.72 -65.12
N TYR A 411 -44.09 -8.32 -66.24
CA TYR A 411 -44.82 -8.26 -67.51
C TYR A 411 -46.04 -9.19 -67.55
N LYS A 412 -46.18 -10.14 -66.62
CA LYS A 412 -47.33 -11.07 -66.56
C LYS A 412 -48.66 -10.35 -66.31
N PHE A 413 -48.60 -9.15 -65.73
CA PHE A 413 -49.75 -8.32 -65.38
C PHE A 413 -49.98 -7.18 -66.38
N LEU A 414 -49.33 -7.22 -67.54
CA LEU A 414 -49.52 -6.26 -68.64
C LEU A 414 -50.39 -6.89 -69.73
N TYR A 415 -51.06 -6.06 -70.52
CA TYR A 415 -51.74 -6.53 -71.73
C TYR A 415 -50.72 -7.11 -72.72
N PRO A 416 -51.03 -8.20 -73.46
CA PRO A 416 -50.06 -8.90 -74.33
C PRO A 416 -49.35 -7.99 -75.34
N GLN A 417 -50.04 -6.98 -75.85
CA GLN A 417 -49.51 -5.99 -76.79
C GLN A 417 -48.44 -5.06 -76.19
N ASP A 418 -48.42 -4.88 -74.87
CA ASP A 418 -47.49 -3.97 -74.17
C ASP A 418 -46.26 -4.68 -73.60
N VAL A 419 -46.27 -6.02 -73.50
CA VAL A 419 -45.19 -6.83 -72.91
C VAL A 419 -43.86 -6.61 -73.62
N GLN A 420 -43.86 -6.62 -74.96
CA GLN A 420 -42.63 -6.47 -75.73
C GLN A 420 -41.98 -5.10 -75.51
N ARG A 421 -42.80 -4.04 -75.52
CA ARG A 421 -42.35 -2.67 -75.24
C ARG A 421 -41.80 -2.54 -73.81
N ALA A 422 -42.50 -3.09 -72.84
CA ALA A 422 -42.09 -3.00 -71.43
C ALA A 422 -40.80 -3.78 -71.14
N ASN A 423 -40.57 -4.91 -71.83
CA ASN A 423 -39.31 -5.66 -71.71
C ASN A 423 -38.12 -4.90 -72.30
N VAL A 424 -38.30 -4.20 -73.43
CA VAL A 424 -37.26 -3.34 -73.99
C VAL A 424 -36.91 -2.23 -73.00
N LEU A 425 -37.90 -1.53 -72.47
CA LEU A 425 -37.69 -0.48 -71.46
C LEU A 425 -36.99 -1.03 -70.20
N PHE A 426 -37.34 -2.22 -69.73
CA PHE A 426 -36.66 -2.84 -68.59
C PHE A 426 -35.19 -3.16 -68.90
N GLN A 427 -34.88 -3.66 -70.10
CA GLN A 427 -33.48 -3.92 -70.50
C GLN A 427 -32.70 -2.62 -70.68
N ASP A 428 -33.32 -1.58 -71.22
CA ASP A 428 -32.69 -0.25 -71.37
C ASP A 428 -32.36 0.33 -69.99
N VAL A 429 -33.30 0.31 -69.04
CA VAL A 429 -33.04 0.76 -67.66
C VAL A 429 -31.94 -0.09 -67.00
N LYS A 430 -31.93 -1.41 -67.22
CA LYS A 430 -30.91 -2.32 -66.67
C LYS A 430 -29.51 -2.09 -67.24
N THR A 431 -29.39 -1.70 -68.50
CA THR A 431 -28.10 -1.60 -69.22
C THR A 431 -27.55 -0.17 -69.30
N LEU A 432 -28.43 0.83 -69.41
CA LEU A 432 -28.09 2.24 -69.61
C LEU A 432 -28.28 3.10 -68.36
N GLY A 433 -29.03 2.63 -67.36
CA GLY A 433 -29.23 3.34 -66.08
C GLY A 433 -30.09 4.61 -66.15
N THR A 434 -30.78 4.86 -67.26
CA THR A 434 -31.66 6.02 -67.48
C THR A 434 -33.07 5.58 -67.84
N SER A 435 -34.06 6.25 -67.24
CA SER A 435 -35.50 6.10 -67.49
C SER A 435 -35.95 6.65 -68.84
#